data_AF-A0AA51S5A9-F1
#
_entry.id   AF-A0AA51S5A9-F1
#
_cell.length_a   1.000
_cell.length_b   1.000
_cell.length_c   1.000
_cell.angle_alpha   90.00
_cell.angle_beta   90.00
_cell.angle_gamma   90.00
#
_symmetry.space_group_name_H-M   'P 1'
#
loop_
_entity.id
_entity.type
_entity.pdbx_description
1 polymer ?
#
loop_
_entity_poly.entity_id
_entity_poly.type
_entity_poly.pdbx_seq_one_letter_code
_entity_poly.pdbx_strand_id
1 'polypeptide(L)' 'MTQLTLAQKLATLQPQVDLNLFETSLEYRNKILSLLAQQEQALATINQEFGQQQPVNFSSDKKFVLGYN' A
#
# COMPACT_ATOMS: atom_id res chain seq x y z
N MET A 1 28.28 1.82 13.57
CA MET A 1 27.01 2.55 13.84
C MET A 1 26.60 3.24 12.55
N THR A 2 25.54 2.79 11.90
CA THR A 2 25.02 3.40 10.66
C THR A 2 24.25 4.66 11.02
N GLN A 3 24.72 5.83 10.56
CA GLN A 3 23.99 7.08 10.72
C GLN A 3 22.79 7.07 9.78
N LEU A 4 21.58 7.15 10.35
CA LEU A 4 20.34 7.32 9.58
C LEU A 4 20.37 8.66 8.85
N THR A 5 20.12 8.62 7.55
CA THR A 5 19.99 9.84 6.74
C THR A 5 18.76 10.63 7.18
N LEU A 6 18.74 11.94 6.92
CA LEU A 6 17.61 12.81 7.26
C LEU A 6 16.29 12.27 6.69
N ALA A 7 16.31 11.73 5.47
CA ALA A 7 15.16 11.11 4.82
C ALA A 7 14.64 9.89 5.60
N GLN A 8 15.53 9.04 6.12
CA GLN A 8 15.13 7.87 6.91
C GLN A 8 14.55 8.29 8.28
N LYS A 9 15.10 9.34 8.90
CA LYS A 9 14.53 9.92 10.14
C LYS A 9 13.14 10.52 9.89
N LEU A 10 12.97 11.25 8.79
CA LEU A 10 11.67 11.80 8.40
C LEU A 10 10.65 10.69 8.12
N ALA A 11 11.04 9.61 7.45
CA ALA A 11 10.18 8.46 7.21
C ALA A 11 9.71 7.80 8.52
N THR A 12 10.54 7.78 9.57
CA THR A 12 10.12 7.26 10.89
C THR A 12 9.21 8.22 11.66
N LEU A 13 9.32 9.53 11.42
CA LEU A 13 8.45 10.56 12.02
C LEU A 13 7.10 10.66 11.32
N GLN A 14 7.08 10.35 10.01
CA GLN A 14 5.90 10.39 9.16
C GLN A 14 4.68 9.65 9.77
N PRO A 15 4.78 8.40 10.26
CA PRO A 15 3.63 7.71 10.88
C PRO A 15 3.15 8.35 12.18
N GLN A 16 4.02 8.98 12.96
CA GLN A 16 3.62 9.66 14.20
C GLN A 16 2.90 10.98 13.94
N VAL A 17 3.35 11.73 12.93
CA VAL A 17 2.71 12.98 12.50
C VAL A 17 1.36 12.67 11.84
N ASP A 18 1.30 11.61 11.03
CA ASP A 18 0.09 11.13 10.36
C ASP A 18 -0.99 10.73 11.38
N LEU A 19 -0.62 9.98 12.43
CA LEU A 19 -1.53 9.59 13.50
C LEU A 19 -2.08 10.80 14.28
N ASN A 20 -1.21 11.75 14.66
CA ASN A 20 -1.66 12.98 15.33
C ASN A 20 -2.61 13.81 14.45
N LEU A 21 -2.32 13.94 13.16
CA LEU A 21 -3.19 14.65 12.21
C LEU A 21 -4.53 13.95 12.02
N PHE A 22 -4.53 12.61 11.98
CA PHE A 22 -5.74 11.81 11.90
C PHE A 22 -6.63 11.96 13.14
N GLU A 23 -6.03 12.07 14.33
CA GLU A 23 -6.77 12.26 15.59
C GLU A 23 -7.31 13.68 15.76
N THR A 24 -6.55 14.69 15.33
CA THR A 24 -6.84 16.10 15.61
C THR A 24 -7.61 16.82 14.50
N SER A 25 -7.48 16.41 13.24
CA SER A 25 -8.14 17.07 12.10
C SER A 25 -9.21 16.17 11.47
N LEU A 26 -10.45 16.64 11.53
CA LEU A 26 -11.59 15.99 10.88
C LEU A 26 -11.47 16.02 9.35
N GLU A 27 -10.93 17.10 8.78
CA GLU A 27 -10.70 17.22 7.33
C GLU A 27 -9.65 16.21 6.86
N TYR A 28 -8.55 16.07 7.61
CA TYR A 28 -7.51 15.09 7.32
C TYR A 28 -8.05 13.67 7.41
N ARG A 29 -8.83 13.36 8.46
CA ARG A 29 -9.51 12.06 8.62
C ARG A 29 -10.42 11.74 7.43
N ASN A 30 -11.25 12.68 7.01
CA ASN A 30 -12.13 12.49 5.86
C ASN A 30 -11.36 12.27 4.55
N LYS A 31 -10.22 12.96 4.37
CA LYS A 31 -9.35 12.78 3.21
C LYS A 31 -8.73 11.38 3.20
N ILE A 32 -8.22 10.90 4.33
CA ILE A 32 -7.68 9.54 4.46
C ILE A 32 -8.75 8.49 4.19
N LEU A 33 -9.94 8.63 4.80
CA LEU A 33 -11.05 7.69 4.57
C LEU A 33 -11.48 7.66 3.10
N SER A 34 -11.54 8.82 2.44
CA SER A 34 -11.85 8.91 1.00
C SER A 34 -10.79 8.22 0.14
N LEU A 35 -9.51 8.40 0.48
CA LEU A 35 -8.39 7.76 -0.20
C LEU A 35 -8.44 6.23 -0.04
N LEU A 36 -8.70 5.74 1.17
CA LEU A 36 -8.85 4.31 1.44
C LEU A 36 -10.02 3.70 0.66
N ALA A 37 -11.17 4.39 0.61
CA ALA A 37 -12.32 3.94 -0.16
C ALA A 37 -12.01 3.84 -1.67
N GLN A 38 -11.26 4.81 -2.22
CA GLN A 38 -10.81 4.77 -3.61
C GLN A 38 -9.85 3.60 -3.88
N GLN A 39 -8.93 3.33 -2.96
CA GLN A 39 -8.00 2.21 -3.07
C GLN A 39 -8.73 0.87 -2.97
N GLU A 40 -9.70 0.73 -2.07
CA GLU A 40 -10.53 -0.47 -1.95
C GLU A 40 -11.32 -0.71 -3.25
N GLN A 41 -11.91 0.34 -3.83
CA GLN A 41 -12.60 0.23 -5.11
C GLN A 41 -11.65 -0.18 -6.24
N ALA A 42 -10.45 0.41 -6.31
CA ALA A 42 -9.46 0.03 -7.31
C ALA A 42 -9.02 -1.43 -7.16
N LEU A 43 -8.80 -1.90 -5.92
CA LEU A 43 -8.48 -3.30 -5.65
C LEU A 43 -9.64 -4.23 -6.01
N ALA A 44 -10.89 -3.84 -5.73
CA ALA A 44 -12.07 -4.60 -6.12
C ALA A 44 -12.17 -4.74 -7.65
N THR A 45 -11.91 -3.66 -8.39
CA THR A 45 -11.84 -3.68 -9.86
C THR A 45 -10.76 -4.63 -10.36
N ILE A 46 -9.54 -4.53 -9.84
CA ILE A 46 -8.43 -5.43 -10.19
C ILE A 46 -8.79 -6.89 -9.89
N ASN A 47 -9.38 -7.16 -8.73
CA ASN A 47 -9.81 -8.51 -8.36
C ASN A 47 -10.95 -9.01 -9.25
N GLN A 48 -11.83 -8.16 -9.73
CA GLN A 48 -12.85 -8.56 -10.72
C GLN A 48 -12.21 -8.88 -12.09
N GLU A 49 -11.26 -8.06 -12.53
CA GLU A 49 -10.60 -8.21 -13.84
C GLU A 49 -9.66 -9.42 -13.89
N PHE A 50 -8.94 -9.70 -12.80
CA PHE A 50 -7.88 -10.70 -12.77
C PHE A 50 -8.12 -11.84 -11.77
N GLY A 51 -9.01 -11.69 -10.79
CA GLY A 51 -9.27 -12.70 -9.76
C GLY A 51 -10.09 -13.90 -10.24
N GLN A 52 -10.78 -13.79 -11.40
CA GLN A 52 -11.51 -14.92 -12.01
C GLN A 52 -10.69 -15.71 -13.03
N GLN A 53 -9.46 -15.29 -13.36
CA GLN A 53 -8.59 -16.03 -14.26
C GLN A 53 -7.78 -17.05 -13.46
N GLN A 54 -8.38 -18.16 -13.05
CA GLN A 54 -7.62 -19.40 -12.97
C GLN A 54 -7.35 -19.85 -14.40
N PRO A 55 -6.10 -19.82 -14.90
CA PRO A 55 -5.83 -20.38 -16.21
C PRO A 55 -6.12 -21.87 -16.15
N VAL A 56 -6.95 -22.36 -17.07
CA VAL A 56 -7.32 -23.78 -17.23
C VAL A 56 -6.09 -24.70 -17.36
N ASN A 57 -4.91 -24.12 -17.61
CA ASN A 57 -3.63 -24.80 -17.74
C ASN A 57 -2.54 -24.28 -16.75
N PHE A 58 -2.85 -24.10 -15.46
CA PHE A 58 -1.79 -23.92 -14.45
C PHE A 58 -1.09 -25.26 -14.13
N SER A 59 -0.63 -25.96 -15.17
CA SER A 59 0.37 -27.01 -15.02
C SER A 59 1.72 -26.33 -14.83
N SER A 60 2.30 -26.59 -13.65
CA SER A 60 3.72 -26.61 -13.31
C SER A 60 4.65 -25.55 -13.93
N ASP A 61 5.36 -24.87 -13.04
CA ASP A 61 6.59 -24.12 -13.32
C ASP A 61 6.46 -22.74 -13.96
N LYS A 62 6.30 -21.73 -13.10
CA LYS A 62 7.09 -20.49 -13.17
C LYS A 62 7.13 -19.82 -11.80
N LYS A 63 8.19 -20.11 -11.06
CA LYS A 63 8.62 -19.32 -9.89
C LYS A 63 8.89 -17.89 -10.35
N PHE A 64 8.00 -16.95 -10.03
CA PHE A 64 8.31 -15.53 -10.18
C PHE A 64 9.38 -15.18 -9.13
N VAL A 65 10.64 -15.11 -9.57
CA VAL A 65 11.72 -14.57 -8.74
C VAL A 65 11.67 -13.06 -8.90
N LEU A 66 11.22 -12.34 -7.86
CA LEU A 66 11.42 -10.91 -7.75
C LEU A 66 12.93 -10.69 -7.58
N GLY A 67 13.62 -10.36 -8.67
CA GLY A 67 15.03 -10.03 -8.64
C GLY A 67 15.24 -8.71 -7.91
N TYR A 68 15.77 -8.77 -6.69
CA TYR A 68 16.38 -7.61 -6.05
C TYR A 68 17.77 -7.43 -6.67
N ASN A 69 17.97 -6.32 -7.38
CA ASN A 69 19.29 -5.72 -7.61
C ASN A 69 19.35 -4.39 -6.87
#